data_AF-A0A075GM78-F1
#
_entry.id   AF-A0A075GM78-F1
#
_cell.length_a   1.000
_cell.length_b   1.000
_cell.length_c   1.000
_cell.angle_alpha   90.00
_cell.angle_beta   90.00
_cell.angle_gamma   90.00
#
_symmetry.space_group_name_H-M   'P 1'
#
loop_
_entity.id
_entity.type
_entity.pdbx_description
1 polymer ?
#
loop_
_entity_poly.entity_id
_entity_poly.type
_entity_poly.pdbx_seq_one_letter_code
_entity_poly.pdbx_strand_id
1 'polypeptide(L)'
;MVVLELHGSGGHIFADVTDEQAKKADLGVGKCFLAPIGKLEEQKMQKYFCKTCESEFDGSPNIQIEESPNEPVADGLILKERGQYTCGKCSSIIGEYRVFAQG
;
A
#
# COMPACT_ATOMS: atom_id res chain seq x y z
N MET A 1 15.87 -7.00 -3.43
CA MET A 1 14.46 -7.18 -3.00
C MET A 1 14.50 -7.52 -1.53
N VAL A 2 13.73 -6.79 -0.73
CA VAL A 2 13.67 -6.95 0.72
C VAL A 2 12.20 -7.06 1.14
N VAL A 3 11.90 -7.95 2.08
CA VAL A 3 10.56 -8.04 2.65
C VAL A 3 10.43 -6.96 3.71
N LEU A 4 9.51 -6.02 3.51
CA LEU A 4 9.21 -4.98 4.49
C LEU A 4 7.79 -5.14 5.03
N GLU A 5 7.65 -4.83 6.31
CA GLU A 5 6.36 -4.62 6.96
C GLU A 5 5.91 -3.20 6.64
N LEU A 6 4.88 -3.09 5.81
CA LEU A 6 4.37 -1.83 5.35
C LEU A 6 3.05 -1.54 6.07
N HIS A 7 3.08 -0.52 6.93
CA HIS A 7 1.93 -0.13 7.70
C HIS A 7 0.91 0.66 6.86
N GLY A 8 -0.36 0.31 7.06
CA GLY A 8 -1.52 1.04 6.56
C GLY A 8 -2.42 1.52 7.70
N SER A 9 -3.55 2.11 7.34
CA SER A 9 -4.52 2.68 8.28
C SER A 9 -5.22 1.61 9.15
N GLY A 10 -5.40 0.40 8.63
CA GLY A 10 -6.11 -0.70 9.29
C GLY A 10 -5.32 -1.99 9.42
N GLY A 11 -3.99 -1.94 9.31
CA GLY A 11 -3.13 -3.10 9.47
C GLY A 11 -1.75 -2.89 8.87
N HIS A 12 -1.11 -3.99 8.47
CA HIS A 12 0.18 -3.95 7.79
C HIS A 12 0.29 -5.10 6.78
N ILE A 13 1.09 -4.90 5.75
CA ILE A 13 1.30 -5.88 4.68
C ILE A 13 2.79 -6.19 4.61
N PHE A 14 3.14 -7.47 4.60
CA PHE A 14 4.50 -7.92 4.33
C PHE A 14 4.64 -8.17 2.84
N ALA A 15 5.45 -7.35 2.18
CA ALA A 15 5.68 -7.47 0.75
C ALA A 15 7.15 -7.33 0.39
N ASP A 16 7.55 -8.06 -0.66
CA ASP A 16 8.81 -7.89 -1.34
C ASP A 16 8.82 -6.58 -2.11
N VAL A 17 9.65 -5.66 -1.64
CA VAL A 17 9.84 -4.36 -2.27
C VAL A 17 11.26 -4.19 -2.78
N THR A 18 11.43 -3.32 -3.77
CA THR A 18 12.76 -2.94 -4.24
C THR A 18 13.43 -1.99 -3.25
N ASP A 19 14.75 -1.87 -3.31
CA ASP A 19 15.53 -0.95 -2.47
C ASP A 19 15.06 0.52 -2.62
N GLU A 20 14.57 0.89 -3.81
CA GLU A 20 13.97 2.20 -4.06
C GLU A 20 12.61 2.38 -3.35
N GLN A 21 11.76 1.36 -3.38
CA GLN A 21 10.50 1.36 -2.65
C GLN A 21 10.76 1.35 -1.14
N ALA A 22 11.71 0.56 -0.65
CA ALA A 22 12.12 0.54 0.75
C ALA A 22 12.47 1.94 1.26
N LYS A 23 13.28 2.68 0.50
CA LYS A 23 13.64 4.07 0.82
C LYS A 23 12.46 5.03 0.78
N LYS A 24 11.48 4.81 -0.11
CA LYS A 24 10.24 5.61 -0.13
C LYS A 24 9.32 5.27 1.03
N ALA A 25 9.24 4.00 1.42
CA ALA A 25 8.43 3.50 2.52
C ALA A 25 8.87 4.10 3.85
N ASP A 26 10.20 4.20 4.04
CA ASP A 26 10.79 4.79 5.22
C ASP A 26 10.67 6.32 5.19
N LEU A 27 9.75 6.86 5.99
CA LEU A 27 9.58 8.30 6.17
C LEU A 27 10.51 8.87 7.26
N GLY A 28 11.53 8.13 7.71
CA GLY A 28 12.42 8.53 8.80
C GLY A 28 11.81 8.48 10.20
N VAL A 29 10.62 7.87 10.35
CA VAL A 29 9.92 7.71 11.64
C VAL A 29 10.11 6.31 12.25
N GLY A 30 11.03 5.51 11.69
CA GLY A 30 11.34 4.15 12.14
C GLY A 30 10.31 3.09 11.74
N LYS A 31 9.35 3.43 10.86
CA LYS A 31 8.35 2.51 10.30
C LYS A 31 8.18 2.77 8.81
N CYS A 32 7.91 1.70 8.08
CA CYS A 32 7.66 1.75 6.64
C CYS A 32 6.16 1.85 6.34
N PHE A 33 5.77 2.66 5.36
CA PHE A 33 4.37 2.91 5.02
C PHE A 33 4.03 2.54 3.57
N LEU A 34 2.78 2.10 3.36
CA LEU A 34 2.23 1.80 2.01
C LEU A 34 2.01 3.07 1.17
N ALA A 35 1.66 4.19 1.81
CA ALA A 35 1.28 5.42 1.11
C ALA A 35 2.37 5.96 0.15
N PRO A 36 3.66 6.09 0.54
CA PRO A 36 4.69 6.67 -0.33
C PRO A 36 5.29 5.71 -1.37
N ILE A 37 5.09 4.39 -1.24
CA ILE A 37 5.63 3.41 -2.21
C ILE A 37 4.73 3.16 -3.41
N GLY A 38 3.44 3.49 -3.31
CA GLY A 38 2.44 3.30 -4.36
C GLY A 38 1.83 1.90 -4.40
N LYS A 39 1.38 1.49 -5.59
CA LYS A 39 0.72 0.19 -5.81
C LYS A 39 1.73 -0.95 -5.73
N LEU A 40 1.45 -1.89 -4.85
CA LEU A 40 2.13 -3.18 -4.79
C LEU A 40 1.37 -4.19 -5.62
N GLU A 41 2.12 -5.08 -6.23
CA GLU A 41 1.56 -6.23 -6.93
C GLU A 41 1.22 -7.32 -5.92
N GLU A 42 0.07 -7.97 -6.10
CA GLU A 42 -0.40 -9.06 -5.23
C GLU A 42 0.66 -10.15 -5.09
N GLN A 43 1.39 -10.46 -6.16
CA GLN A 43 2.46 -11.46 -6.18
C GLN A 43 3.65 -11.12 -5.27
N LYS A 44 3.84 -9.84 -4.94
CA LYS A 44 4.90 -9.39 -4.04
C LYS A 44 4.48 -9.48 -2.58
N MET A 45 3.19 -9.63 -2.29
CA MET A 45 2.68 -9.68 -0.93
C MET A 45 2.75 -11.12 -0.43
N GLN A 46 3.52 -11.35 0.62
CA GLN A 46 3.64 -12.69 1.22
C GLN A 46 2.52 -12.94 2.21
N LYS A 47 2.18 -11.91 3.01
CA LYS A 47 1.16 -12.00 4.06
C LYS A 47 0.70 -10.62 4.47
N TYR A 48 -0.44 -10.54 5.15
CA TYR A 48 -0.97 -9.29 5.68
C TYR A 48 -1.63 -9.49 7.04
N PHE A 49 -1.56 -8.46 7.87
CA PHE A 49 -2.26 -8.40 9.13
C PHE A 49 -3.44 -7.43 9.04
N CYS A 50 -4.61 -7.88 9.45
CA CYS A 50 -5.80 -7.05 9.54
C CYS A 50 -6.06 -6.68 11.00
N LYS A 51 -6.06 -5.37 11.30
CA LYS A 51 -6.37 -4.86 12.63
C LYS A 51 -7.82 -5.13 13.03
N THR A 52 -8.76 -5.10 12.08
CA THR A 52 -10.18 -5.39 12.39
C THR A 52 -10.42 -6.85 12.76
N CYS A 53 -9.68 -7.78 12.13
CA CYS A 53 -9.75 -9.19 12.49
C CYS A 53 -8.79 -9.59 13.60
N GLU A 54 -7.85 -8.70 13.96
CA GLU A 54 -6.73 -8.98 14.86
C GLU A 54 -6.01 -10.29 14.49
N SER A 55 -5.89 -10.54 13.18
CA SER A 55 -5.43 -11.81 12.61
C SER A 55 -4.49 -11.55 11.44
N GLU A 56 -3.48 -12.42 11.32
CA GLU A 56 -2.58 -12.48 10.18
C GLU A 56 -3.12 -13.48 9.15
N PHE A 57 -2.98 -13.13 7.88
CA PHE A 57 -3.46 -13.90 6.73
C PHE A 57 -2.31 -14.11 5.76
N ASP A 58 -2.22 -15.32 5.23
CA ASP A 58 -1.22 -15.67 4.21
C ASP A 58 -1.71 -15.22 2.82
N GLY A 59 -0.80 -14.71 2.00
CA GLY A 59 -1.08 -14.16 0.66
C GLY A 59 -1.34 -12.65 0.63
N SER A 60 -2.00 -12.19 -0.44
CA SER A 60 -2.31 -10.79 -0.68
C SER A 60 -3.72 -10.40 -0.19
N PRO A 61 -3.90 -9.21 0.40
CA PRO A 61 -5.23 -8.61 0.56
C PRO A 61 -5.83 -8.30 -0.82
N ASN A 62 -7.16 -8.16 -0.88
CA ASN A 62 -7.84 -7.73 -2.10
C ASN A 62 -7.44 -6.29 -2.45
N ILE A 63 -7.18 -6.02 -3.72
CA ILE A 63 -6.90 -4.66 -4.19
C ILE A 63 -8.18 -4.08 -4.77
N GLN A 64 -8.77 -3.13 -4.05
CA GLN A 64 -9.91 -2.35 -4.51
C GLN A 64 -9.40 -1.06 -5.17
N ILE A 65 -9.46 -0.99 -6.49
CA ILE A 65 -9.15 0.24 -7.23
C ILE A 65 -10.39 1.13 -7.12
N GLU A 66 -10.30 2.26 -6.41
CA GLU A 66 -11.42 3.20 -6.27
C GLU A 66 -11.63 3.98 -7.56
N GLU A 67 -10.57 4.63 -8.06
CA GLU A 67 -10.67 5.44 -9.27
C GLU A 67 -9.27 5.75 -9.83
N SER A 68 -9.19 6.00 -11.13
CA SER A 68 -8.02 6.57 -11.82
C SER A 68 -8.33 8.00 -12.27
N PRO A 69 -8.46 8.95 -11.34
CA PRO A 69 -8.70 10.33 -11.70
C PRO A 69 -7.33 10.89 -12.10
N ASN A 70 -7.12 11.25 -13.37
CA ASN A 70 -5.95 12.05 -13.78
C ASN A 70 -6.12 13.49 -13.27
N GLU A 71 -6.35 13.63 -11.96
CA GLU A 71 -6.65 14.88 -11.32
C GLU A 71 -5.34 15.55 -10.87
N PRO A 72 -5.16 16.83 -11.20
CA PRO A 72 -4.06 17.62 -10.66
C PRO A 72 -4.32 17.87 -9.17
N VAL A 73 -3.49 17.27 -8.32
CA VAL A 73 -3.59 17.43 -6.86
C VAL A 73 -2.79 18.63 -6.35
N ALA A 74 -1.72 18.99 -7.05
CA ALA A 74 -0.88 20.16 -6.78
C ALA A 74 -0.14 20.59 -8.06
N ASP A 75 0.52 21.75 -8.02
CA ASP A 75 1.32 22.29 -9.14
C ASP A 75 2.38 21.26 -9.60
N GLY A 76 2.15 20.62 -10.74
CA GLY A 76 3.01 19.58 -11.33
C GLY A 76 2.84 18.15 -10.80
N LEU A 77 1.88 17.86 -9.91
CA LEU A 77 1.59 16.52 -9.38
C LEU A 77 0.20 16.06 -9.78
N ILE A 78 0.15 14.97 -10.54
CA ILE A 78 -1.07 14.33 -11.01
C ILE A 78 -1.25 13.02 -10.24
N LEU A 79 -2.37 12.85 -9.55
CA LEU A 79 -2.76 11.53 -9.07
C LEU A 79 -3.10 10.71 -10.31
N LYS A 80 -2.41 9.59 -10.55
CA LYS A 80 -2.68 8.69 -11.67
C LYS A 80 -3.70 7.63 -11.30
N GLU A 81 -3.53 7.07 -10.12
CA GLU A 81 -4.33 5.96 -9.63
C GLU A 81 -4.41 6.01 -8.11
N ARG A 82 -5.61 5.74 -7.58
CA ARG A 82 -5.83 5.50 -6.16
C ARG A 82 -6.54 4.17 -5.99
N GLY A 83 -6.07 3.39 -5.02
CA GLY A 83 -6.77 2.21 -4.57
C GLY A 83 -6.47 1.89 -3.12
N GLN A 84 -7.12 0.85 -2.63
CA GLN A 84 -7.11 0.44 -1.25
C GLN A 84 -6.90 -1.07 -1.17
N TYR A 85 -6.12 -1.52 -0.19
CA TYR A 85 -5.96 -2.93 0.15
C TYR A 85 -7.03 -3.28 1.18
N THR A 86 -7.91 -4.21 0.85
CA THR A 86 -9.01 -4.67 1.70
C THR A 86 -8.79 -6.11 2.14
N CYS A 87 -9.14 -6.42 3.38
CA CYS A 87 -9.04 -7.77 3.90
C CYS A 87 -10.00 -8.70 3.16
N GLY A 88 -9.53 -9.84 2.65
CA GLY A 88 -10.40 -10.81 1.96
C GLY A 88 -11.47 -11.45 2.85
N LYS A 89 -11.35 -11.37 4.18
CA LYS A 89 -12.30 -11.96 5.13
C LYS A 89 -13.39 -11.00 5.60
N CYS A 90 -13.03 -9.78 5.96
CA CYS A 90 -13.94 -8.79 6.55
C CYS A 90 -14.14 -7.54 5.68
N SER A 91 -13.50 -7.48 4.51
CA SER A 91 -13.51 -6.33 3.59
C SER A 91 -13.07 -5.01 4.22
N SER A 92 -12.42 -5.04 5.38
CA SER A 92 -11.88 -3.84 6.03
C SER A 92 -10.64 -3.34 5.30
N ILE A 93 -10.48 -2.02 5.23
CA ILE A 93 -9.32 -1.36 4.62
C ILE A 93 -8.10 -1.57 5.51
N ILE A 94 -7.07 -2.22 4.96
CA ILE A 94 -5.78 -2.47 5.62
C ILE A 94 -4.84 -1.29 5.37
N GLY A 95 -4.82 -0.80 4.12
CA GLY A 95 -4.02 0.35 3.74
C GLY A 95 -4.51 0.93 2.42
N GLU A 96 -4.03 2.11 2.11
CA GLU A 96 -4.35 2.80 0.86
C GLU A 96 -3.06 3.07 0.09
N TYR A 97 -3.14 3.03 -1.23
CA TYR A 97 -2.04 3.39 -2.10
C TYR A 97 -2.46 4.49 -3.07
N ARG A 98 -1.48 5.32 -3.41
CA ARG A 98 -1.64 6.41 -4.38
C ARG A 98 -0.44 6.40 -5.30
N VAL A 99 -0.71 6.44 -6.59
CA VAL A 99 0.31 6.56 -7.63
C VAL A 99 0.28 8.00 -8.11
N PHE A 100 1.36 8.72 -7.87
CA PHE A 100 1.53 10.08 -8.38
C PHE A 100 2.45 10.05 -9.60
N ALA A 101 2.12 10.85 -10.62
CA ALA A 101 3.00 11.17 -11.73
C ALA A 101 3.32 12.66 -11.71
N GLN A 102 4.55 13.00 -12.07
CA GLN A 102 4.91 14.37 -12.39
C GLN A 102 4.30 14.71 -13.76
N GLY A 103 3.52 15.79 -13.82
CA GLY A 103 2.89 16.32 -15.02
C GLY A 103 3.80 17.24 -15.83
#